data_AF-A0A7Y2BTP7-F1
#
_entry.id   AF-A0A7Y2BTP7-F1
#
_cell.length_a   1.000
_cell.length_b   1.000
_cell.length_c   1.000
_cell.angle_alpha   90.00
_cell.angle_beta   90.00
_cell.angle_gamma   90.00
#
_symmetry.space_group_name_H-M   'P 1'
#
loop_
_entity.id
_entity.type
_entity.pdbx_description
1 polymer ?
#
loop_
_entity_poly.entity_id
_entity_poly.type
_entity_poly.pdbx_seq_one_letter_code
_entity_poly.pdbx_strand_id
1 'polypeptide(L)'
;MKPILRTLAAAAFAATASFTAAAPASAADAICYNCPPQWADWATQLKVIKSELGYDIPHDNKNSGQTLSQLLAEKGSPVADVAYYGVSFGIAAKEKGVAEAYKPANFDEIPEGLKDPDGHWFTIHSGALGFFVNKDALGGAPVPASWADLLKPEYKGMVGYLDPSSAFVGYAGAVAVNRAMGGSLENFDPGIDYFKKLKANDPIVPKQTSYARVLSGEIPILLDYDFNAYRGKYKDKANVEFVIPAEGTVVVPYVMSLVKGGPNPDKGKKILDHILSDKGQAVWANAFLRPVRASAMSAEAQSKFLPASEYARAKPVDYGMMAKVQDDFKKRYLDEVR
;
A
#
# COMPACT_ATOMS: atom_id res chain seq x y z
N MET A 1 -70.89 -51.40 15.63
CA MET A 1 -70.57 -50.81 14.30
C MET A 1 -69.08 -50.99 14.04
N LYS A 2 -68.73 -51.82 13.05
CA LYS A 2 -67.35 -51.96 12.54
C LYS A 2 -66.99 -50.73 11.68
N PRO A 3 -65.77 -50.20 11.74
CA PRO A 3 -65.21 -49.49 10.61
C PRO A 3 -64.13 -50.30 9.89
N ILE A 4 -64.27 -50.24 8.58
CA ILE A 4 -63.54 -50.85 7.48
C ILE A 4 -62.07 -50.39 7.42
N LEU A 5 -61.15 -51.34 7.19
CA LEU A 5 -59.75 -51.09 6.78
C LEU A 5 -59.71 -50.38 5.41
N ARG A 6 -58.93 -49.30 5.30
CA ARG A 6 -58.45 -48.77 4.01
C ARG A 6 -56.93 -48.80 4.00
N THR A 7 -56.39 -49.66 3.14
CA THR A 7 -54.97 -49.81 2.84
C THR A 7 -54.54 -48.69 1.88
N LEU A 8 -53.57 -47.86 2.28
CA LEU A 8 -52.91 -46.87 1.42
C LEU A 8 -51.55 -47.42 0.98
N ALA A 9 -51.39 -47.64 -0.32
CA ALA A 9 -50.11 -47.96 -0.94
C ALA A 9 -49.30 -46.67 -1.12
N ALA A 10 -48.10 -46.62 -0.53
CA ALA A 10 -47.15 -45.53 -0.73
C ALA A 10 -46.20 -45.87 -1.89
N ALA A 11 -46.24 -45.05 -2.94
CA ALA A 11 -45.29 -45.10 -4.05
C ALA A 11 -43.97 -44.43 -3.64
N ALA A 12 -42.86 -45.16 -3.73
CA ALA A 12 -41.52 -44.64 -3.48
C ALA A 12 -40.98 -43.92 -4.73
N PHE A 13 -40.74 -42.61 -4.62
CA PHE A 13 -40.05 -41.81 -5.64
C PHE A 13 -38.54 -41.83 -5.32
N ALA A 14 -37.75 -42.53 -6.12
CA ALA A 14 -36.29 -42.50 -6.01
C ALA A 14 -35.76 -41.26 -6.75
N ALA A 15 -35.32 -40.25 -6.00
CA ALA A 15 -34.62 -39.09 -6.54
C ALA A 15 -33.13 -39.42 -6.72
N THR A 16 -32.68 -39.56 -7.97
CA THR A 16 -31.26 -39.66 -8.32
C THR A 16 -30.62 -38.27 -8.23
N ALA A 17 -29.90 -38.01 -7.14
CA ALA A 17 -29.07 -36.83 -7.00
C ALA A 17 -27.86 -36.92 -7.95
N SER A 18 -27.83 -36.05 -8.95
CA SER A 18 -26.67 -35.87 -9.82
C SER A 18 -25.62 -35.05 -9.07
N PHE A 19 -24.55 -35.69 -8.61
CA PHE A 19 -23.37 -35.00 -8.10
C PHE A 19 -22.61 -34.37 -9.28
N THR A 20 -22.73 -33.06 -9.46
CA THR A 20 -21.76 -32.30 -10.23
C THR A 20 -20.48 -32.23 -9.41
N ALA A 21 -19.42 -32.88 -9.88
CA ALA A 21 -18.09 -32.74 -9.31
C ALA A 21 -17.65 -31.28 -9.46
N ALA A 22 -17.62 -30.54 -8.34
CA ALA A 22 -16.94 -29.26 -8.27
C ALA A 22 -15.46 -29.51 -8.58
N ALA A 23 -14.91 -28.84 -9.60
CA ALA A 23 -13.47 -28.84 -9.84
C ALA A 23 -12.76 -28.39 -8.55
N PRO A 24 -11.68 -29.06 -8.12
CA PRO A 24 -10.94 -28.63 -6.95
C PRO A 24 -10.44 -27.21 -7.21
N ALA A 25 -10.70 -26.29 -6.28
CA ALA A 25 -10.06 -24.99 -6.28
C ALA A 25 -8.54 -25.24 -6.28
N SER A 26 -7.84 -24.77 -7.32
CA SER A 26 -6.39 -24.88 -7.38
C SER A 26 -5.81 -24.19 -6.15
N ALA A 27 -5.00 -24.91 -5.37
CA ALA A 27 -4.24 -24.30 -4.29
C ALA A 27 -3.34 -23.20 -4.90
N ALA A 28 -3.16 -22.08 -4.18
CA ALA A 28 -2.29 -21.00 -4.60
C ALA A 28 -0.86 -21.52 -4.84
N ASP A 29 -0.19 -21.01 -5.89
CA ASP A 29 1.18 -21.43 -6.19
C ASP A 29 2.19 -20.85 -5.22
N ALA A 30 1.96 -19.60 -4.83
CA ALA A 30 2.75 -18.84 -3.86
C ALA A 30 1.87 -17.77 -3.22
N ILE A 31 2.26 -17.27 -2.06
CA ILE A 31 1.51 -16.25 -1.32
C ILE A 31 2.36 -14.99 -1.18
N CYS A 32 1.83 -13.87 -1.69
CA CYS A 32 2.35 -12.54 -1.41
C CYS A 32 1.49 -11.84 -0.36
N TYR A 33 2.09 -11.40 0.74
CA TYR A 33 1.40 -10.50 1.67
C TYR A 33 1.48 -9.04 1.21
N ASN A 34 0.34 -8.35 1.36
CA ASN A 34 0.10 -6.98 0.92
C ASN A 34 0.44 -6.80 -0.56
N CYS A 35 -0.06 -7.69 -1.41
CA CYS A 35 -0.18 -7.46 -2.86
C CYS A 35 -1.64 -7.11 -3.25
N PRO A 36 -2.21 -5.96 -2.84
CA PRO A 36 -3.60 -5.62 -3.12
C PRO A 36 -3.82 -5.12 -4.55
N PRO A 37 -4.76 -5.69 -5.33
CA PRO A 37 -5.00 -5.27 -6.72
C PRO A 37 -5.26 -3.78 -6.92
N GLN A 38 -5.85 -3.12 -5.91
CA GLN A 38 -6.26 -1.71 -5.97
C GLN A 38 -5.12 -0.72 -5.65
N TRP A 39 -3.93 -1.21 -5.30
CA TRP A 39 -2.77 -0.40 -4.93
C TRP A 39 -1.62 -0.61 -5.91
N ALA A 40 -0.94 0.47 -6.30
CA ALA A 40 0.26 0.45 -7.15
C ALA A 40 0.13 -0.33 -8.48
N ASP A 41 -1.08 -0.67 -8.93
CA ASP A 41 -1.34 -1.55 -10.09
C ASP A 41 -0.85 -3.00 -9.91
N TRP A 42 -0.86 -3.49 -8.66
CA TRP A 42 -0.64 -4.90 -8.36
C TRP A 42 -1.59 -5.83 -9.12
N ALA A 43 -2.79 -5.36 -9.51
CA ALA A 43 -3.69 -6.13 -10.38
C ALA A 43 -3.02 -6.53 -11.70
N THR A 44 -2.30 -5.60 -12.33
CA THR A 44 -1.53 -5.88 -13.55
C THR A 44 -0.30 -6.72 -13.21
N GLN A 45 0.40 -6.41 -12.13
CA GLN A 45 1.59 -7.17 -11.73
C GLN A 45 1.30 -8.66 -11.49
N LEU A 46 0.20 -8.98 -10.82
CA LEU A 46 -0.22 -10.37 -10.57
C LEU A 46 -0.58 -11.09 -11.87
N LYS A 47 -1.21 -10.41 -12.83
CA LYS A 47 -1.48 -10.96 -14.17
C LYS A 47 -0.19 -11.25 -14.93
N VAL A 48 0.79 -10.34 -14.87
CA VAL A 48 2.09 -10.54 -15.52
C VAL A 48 2.85 -11.69 -14.86
N ILE A 49 2.86 -11.79 -13.52
CA ILE A 49 3.45 -12.93 -12.80
C ILE A 49 2.81 -14.25 -13.26
N LYS A 50 1.48 -14.31 -13.32
CA LYS A 50 0.77 -15.51 -13.78
C LYS A 50 1.13 -15.87 -15.23
N SER A 51 1.22 -14.87 -16.11
CA SER A 51 1.58 -15.09 -17.52
C SER A 51 3.03 -15.53 -17.73
N GLU A 52 3.97 -14.98 -16.97
CA GLU A 52 5.41 -15.18 -17.19
C GLU A 52 5.96 -16.37 -16.39
N LEU A 53 5.43 -16.60 -15.18
CA LEU A 53 5.92 -17.64 -14.26
C LEU A 53 4.95 -18.81 -14.11
N GLY A 54 3.70 -18.65 -14.54
CA GLY A 54 2.64 -19.64 -14.34
C GLY A 54 2.13 -19.70 -12.90
N TYR A 55 2.46 -18.72 -12.05
CA TYR A 55 2.09 -18.72 -10.63
C TYR A 55 0.79 -17.96 -10.38
N ASP A 56 -0.20 -18.65 -9.80
CA ASP A 56 -1.38 -18.00 -9.24
C ASP A 56 -1.10 -17.54 -7.81
N ILE A 57 -1.21 -16.22 -7.58
CA ILE A 57 -0.99 -15.58 -6.29
C ILE A 57 -2.31 -14.91 -5.88
N PRO A 58 -2.91 -15.30 -4.74
CA PRO A 58 -4.17 -14.74 -4.28
C PRO A 58 -4.01 -13.27 -3.91
N HIS A 59 -5.09 -12.51 -4.09
CA HIS A 59 -5.13 -11.11 -3.68
C HIS A 59 -5.00 -10.99 -2.16
N ASP A 60 -4.17 -10.05 -1.71
CA ASP A 60 -4.00 -9.80 -0.28
C ASP A 60 -4.11 -8.30 0.02
N ASN A 61 -5.18 -7.93 0.73
CA ASN A 61 -5.51 -6.53 1.07
C ASN A 61 -4.99 -6.08 2.44
N LYS A 62 -4.00 -6.79 3.01
CA LYS A 62 -3.34 -6.32 4.24
C LYS A 62 -2.64 -4.99 3.99
N ASN A 63 -2.51 -4.16 5.02
CA ASN A 63 -1.56 -3.04 5.02
C ASN A 63 -0.19 -3.48 5.57
N SER A 64 0.81 -2.59 5.56
CA SER A 64 2.18 -2.94 5.99
C SER A 64 2.28 -3.38 7.45
N GLY A 65 1.56 -2.73 8.37
CA GLY A 65 1.54 -3.14 9.78
C GLY A 65 0.84 -4.47 10.01
N GLN A 66 -0.26 -4.73 9.30
CA GLN A 66 -0.94 -6.03 9.32
C GLN A 66 -0.04 -7.13 8.75
N THR A 67 0.70 -6.83 7.68
CA THR A 67 1.67 -7.77 7.08
C THR A 67 2.75 -8.15 8.08
N LEU A 68 3.43 -7.15 8.67
CA LEU A 68 4.47 -7.44 9.66
C LEU A 68 3.91 -8.20 10.86
N SER A 69 2.73 -7.82 11.36
CA SER A 69 2.09 -8.51 12.50
C SER A 69 1.77 -9.97 12.17
N GLN A 70 1.27 -10.25 10.96
CA GLN A 70 0.98 -11.61 10.51
C GLN A 70 2.25 -12.45 10.36
N LEU A 71 3.30 -11.90 9.75
CA LEU A 71 4.60 -12.59 9.61
C LEU A 71 5.20 -12.95 10.98
N LEU A 72 5.04 -12.09 11.98
CA LEU A 72 5.51 -12.37 13.34
C LEU A 72 4.67 -13.45 14.03
N ALA A 73 3.34 -13.40 13.88
CA ALA A 73 2.44 -14.39 14.45
C ALA A 73 2.66 -15.79 13.85
N GLU A 74 3.00 -15.86 12.57
CA GLU A 74 3.22 -17.09 11.83
C GLU A 74 4.70 -17.50 11.78
N LYS A 75 5.60 -16.86 12.54
CA LYS A 75 7.05 -17.09 12.44
C LYS A 75 7.47 -18.56 12.60
N GLY A 76 6.71 -19.35 13.36
CA GLY A 76 6.95 -20.79 13.53
C GLY A 76 6.38 -21.69 12.42
N SER A 77 5.45 -21.17 11.61
CA SER A 77 4.85 -21.87 10.46
C SER A 77 4.39 -20.83 9.42
N PRO A 78 5.31 -20.20 8.68
CA PRO A 78 4.98 -19.10 7.77
C PRO A 78 4.03 -19.53 6.65
N VAL A 79 3.08 -18.67 6.30
CA VAL A 79 2.16 -18.90 5.18
C VAL A 79 2.60 -18.17 3.91
N ALA A 80 3.18 -16.98 4.05
CA ALA A 80 3.63 -16.17 2.92
C ALA A 80 5.01 -16.60 2.38
N ASP A 81 5.23 -16.39 1.08
CA ASP A 81 6.51 -16.59 0.40
C ASP A 81 7.25 -15.28 0.21
N VAL A 82 6.53 -14.20 -0.10
CA VAL A 82 7.06 -12.85 -0.26
C VAL A 82 6.16 -11.84 0.45
N ALA A 83 6.73 -10.70 0.82
CA ALA A 83 5.99 -9.63 1.45
C ALA A 83 6.33 -8.28 0.82
N TYR A 84 5.31 -7.46 0.59
CA TYR A 84 5.42 -6.09 0.12
C TYR A 84 5.00 -5.12 1.23
N TYR A 85 5.75 -4.05 1.44
CA TYR A 85 5.42 -3.03 2.44
C TYR A 85 6.27 -1.78 2.26
N GLY A 86 5.93 -0.71 2.99
CA GLY A 86 6.82 0.44 3.09
C GLY A 86 8.15 0.11 3.74
N VAL A 87 9.20 0.86 3.39
CA VAL A 87 10.58 0.59 3.79
C VAL A 87 10.77 0.39 5.29
N SER A 88 10.09 1.16 6.14
CA SER A 88 10.25 1.06 7.59
C SER A 88 9.82 -0.31 8.13
N PHE A 89 8.79 -0.91 7.54
CA PHE A 89 8.33 -2.25 7.88
C PHE A 89 9.25 -3.34 7.34
N GLY A 90 9.96 -3.10 6.22
CA GLY A 90 10.96 -4.03 5.70
C GLY A 90 12.23 -4.09 6.53
N ILE A 91 12.67 -2.93 7.00
CA ILE A 91 13.76 -2.84 7.97
C ILE A 91 13.35 -3.57 9.26
N ALA A 92 12.14 -3.32 9.78
CA ALA A 92 11.63 -4.03 10.96
C ALA A 92 11.47 -5.55 10.73
N ALA A 93 11.09 -5.98 9.52
CA ALA A 93 11.00 -7.40 9.17
C ALA A 93 12.37 -8.10 9.20
N LYS A 94 13.43 -7.43 8.72
CA LYS A 94 14.83 -7.88 8.88
C LYS A 94 15.18 -8.01 10.36
N GLU A 95 15.01 -6.93 11.13
CA GLU A 95 15.39 -6.87 12.55
C GLU A 95 14.68 -7.93 13.40
N LYS A 96 13.40 -8.20 13.10
CA LYS A 96 12.61 -9.22 13.80
C LYS A 96 12.83 -10.65 13.25
N GLY A 97 13.69 -10.80 12.25
CA GLY A 97 14.10 -12.09 11.71
C GLY A 97 12.99 -12.86 10.98
N VAL A 98 12.12 -12.14 10.26
CA VAL A 98 11.07 -12.73 9.40
C VAL A 98 11.32 -12.51 7.91
N ALA A 99 12.37 -11.77 7.54
CA ALA A 99 12.85 -11.61 6.18
C ALA A 99 14.14 -12.43 5.93
N GLU A 100 14.13 -13.28 4.91
CA GLU A 100 15.28 -14.05 4.45
C GLU A 100 16.13 -13.20 3.48
N ALA A 101 17.45 -13.33 3.55
CA ALA A 101 18.34 -12.64 2.63
C ALA A 101 18.22 -13.24 1.22
N TYR A 102 17.90 -12.40 0.25
CA TYR A 102 17.94 -12.80 -1.16
C TYR A 102 18.18 -11.58 -2.04
N LYS A 103 19.14 -11.68 -2.95
CA LYS A 103 19.46 -10.66 -3.96
C LYS A 103 18.91 -11.14 -5.30
N PRO A 104 17.78 -10.61 -5.78
CA PRO A 104 17.24 -10.99 -7.08
C PRO A 104 18.17 -10.61 -8.23
N ALA A 105 17.89 -11.13 -9.42
CA ALA A 105 18.47 -10.61 -10.65
C ALA A 105 18.29 -9.08 -10.71
N ASN A 106 19.35 -8.36 -11.10
CA ASN A 106 19.40 -6.90 -11.21
C ASN A 106 19.42 -6.14 -9.85
N PHE A 107 19.63 -6.84 -8.73
CA PHE A 107 19.75 -6.22 -7.41
C PHE A 107 20.87 -5.17 -7.31
N ASP A 108 21.96 -5.36 -8.05
CA ASP A 108 23.08 -4.42 -8.07
C ASP A 108 22.75 -3.10 -8.77
N GLU A 109 21.73 -3.07 -9.62
CA GLU A 109 21.22 -1.85 -10.26
C GLU A 109 20.40 -0.96 -9.30
N ILE A 110 19.98 -1.49 -8.15
CA ILE A 110 19.26 -0.70 -7.15
C ILE A 110 20.25 0.28 -6.49
N PRO A 111 19.94 1.59 -6.46
CA PRO A 111 20.80 2.59 -5.81
C PRO A 111 21.08 2.27 -4.34
N GLU A 112 22.26 2.67 -3.87
CA GLU A 112 22.59 2.61 -2.43
C GLU A 112 21.56 3.40 -1.60
N GLY A 113 21.30 2.93 -0.39
CA GLY A 113 20.26 3.49 0.49
C GLY A 113 18.83 3.08 0.14
N LEU A 114 18.59 2.43 -1.02
CA LEU A 114 17.30 1.87 -1.41
C LEU A 114 17.25 0.33 -1.34
N LYS A 115 18.26 -0.30 -0.75
CA LYS A 115 18.34 -1.73 -0.50
C LYS A 115 19.07 -2.02 0.79
N ASP A 116 18.76 -3.15 1.40
CA ASP A 116 19.59 -3.76 2.42
C ASP A 116 20.84 -4.38 1.78
N PRO A 117 22.07 -4.14 2.26
CA PRO A 117 23.28 -4.70 1.63
C PRO A 117 23.30 -6.24 1.53
N ASP A 118 22.62 -6.93 2.44
CA ASP A 118 22.54 -8.40 2.47
C ASP A 118 21.36 -8.94 1.65
N GLY A 119 20.43 -8.08 1.24
CA GLY A 119 19.25 -8.45 0.46
C GLY A 119 18.06 -8.92 1.31
N HIS A 120 17.97 -8.53 2.59
CA HIS A 120 16.76 -8.82 3.38
C HIS A 120 15.54 -8.04 2.91
N TRP A 121 15.75 -6.85 2.33
CA TRP A 121 14.71 -6.07 1.67
C TRP A 121 15.32 -5.23 0.54
N PHE A 122 14.51 -4.90 -0.45
CA PHE A 122 14.92 -4.02 -1.55
C PHE A 122 13.75 -3.21 -2.10
N THR A 123 14.00 -1.97 -2.48
CA THR A 123 12.99 -1.09 -3.08
C THR A 123 12.57 -1.62 -4.44
N ILE A 124 11.27 -1.56 -4.74
CA ILE A 124 10.73 -1.92 -6.05
C ILE A 124 10.15 -0.72 -6.79
N HIS A 125 9.64 0.26 -6.04
CA HIS A 125 9.19 1.55 -6.54
C HIS A 125 9.13 2.58 -5.39
N SER A 126 8.94 3.86 -5.73
CA SER A 126 8.75 4.95 -4.77
C SER A 126 7.60 5.87 -5.18
N GLY A 127 7.08 6.61 -4.20
CA GLY A 127 6.06 7.64 -4.39
C GLY A 127 6.38 8.89 -3.58
N ALA A 128 5.91 10.05 -4.05
CA ALA A 128 5.95 11.29 -3.27
C ALA A 128 4.60 11.45 -2.56
N LEU A 129 4.63 11.71 -1.27
CA LEU A 129 3.41 11.94 -0.49
C LEU A 129 2.91 13.37 -0.72
N GLY A 130 1.60 13.56 -0.81
CA GLY A 130 0.98 14.89 -0.91
C GLY A 130 -0.53 14.79 -0.78
N PHE A 131 -1.24 15.69 -1.45
CA PHE A 131 -2.70 15.70 -1.44
C PHE A 131 -3.24 15.11 -2.74
N PHE A 132 -4.01 14.04 -2.63
CA PHE A 132 -4.89 13.58 -3.69
C PHE A 132 -6.26 14.26 -3.51
N VAL A 133 -6.54 15.24 -4.36
CA VAL A 133 -7.69 16.13 -4.22
C VAL A 133 -8.72 15.84 -5.31
N ASN A 134 -9.96 15.56 -4.92
CA ASN A 134 -11.12 15.58 -5.80
C ASN A 134 -11.72 16.99 -5.84
N LYS A 135 -11.54 17.70 -6.95
CA LYS A 135 -11.95 19.10 -7.08
C LYS A 135 -13.47 19.28 -7.12
N ASP A 136 -14.20 18.29 -7.61
CA ASP A 136 -15.67 18.33 -7.66
C ASP A 136 -16.28 18.21 -6.26
N ALA A 137 -15.54 17.63 -5.32
CA ALA A 137 -16.00 17.37 -3.95
C ALA A 137 -15.58 18.45 -2.93
N LEU A 138 -14.89 19.52 -3.36
CA LEU A 138 -14.46 20.61 -2.47
C LEU A 138 -15.58 21.57 -2.06
N GLY A 139 -16.77 21.47 -2.66
CA GLY A 139 -17.91 22.33 -2.29
C GLY A 139 -17.66 23.83 -2.46
N GLY A 140 -16.76 24.22 -3.38
CA GLY A 140 -16.35 25.61 -3.61
C GLY A 140 -15.12 26.07 -2.83
N ALA A 141 -14.59 25.25 -1.90
CA ALA A 141 -13.30 25.53 -1.28
C ALA A 141 -12.15 25.46 -2.31
N PRO A 142 -11.09 26.27 -2.15
CA PRO A 142 -9.94 26.20 -3.04
C PRO A 142 -9.17 24.88 -2.84
N VAL A 143 -8.43 24.44 -3.86
CA VAL A 143 -7.48 23.34 -3.72
C VAL A 143 -6.41 23.74 -2.68
N PRO A 144 -6.20 22.97 -1.60
CA PRO A 144 -5.21 23.32 -0.57
C PRO A 144 -3.80 23.24 -1.13
N ALA A 145 -2.96 24.22 -0.80
CA ALA A 145 -1.59 24.34 -1.30
C ALA A 145 -0.52 24.02 -0.25
N SER A 146 -0.92 23.92 1.02
CA SER A 146 -0.02 23.78 2.17
C SER A 146 -0.59 22.84 3.24
N TRP A 147 0.27 22.32 4.12
CA TRP A 147 -0.21 21.59 5.29
C TRP A 147 -1.06 22.50 6.19
N ALA A 148 -0.66 23.76 6.35
CA ALA A 148 -1.41 24.73 7.13
C ALA A 148 -2.85 24.96 6.62
N ASP A 149 -3.08 24.87 5.30
CA ASP A 149 -4.42 25.02 4.72
C ASP A 149 -5.39 23.98 5.25
N LEU A 150 -4.95 22.73 5.44
CA LEU A 150 -5.83 21.64 5.89
C LEU A 150 -6.41 21.84 7.30
N LEU A 151 -5.90 22.80 8.08
CA LEU A 151 -6.41 23.18 9.39
C LEU A 151 -7.52 24.24 9.32
N LYS A 152 -7.79 24.82 8.13
CA LYS A 152 -8.83 25.85 7.95
C LYS A 152 -10.23 25.23 8.07
N PRO A 153 -11.21 25.93 8.68
CA PRO A 153 -12.57 25.40 8.88
C PRO A 153 -13.31 25.03 7.59
N GLU A 154 -12.96 25.64 6.45
CA GLU A 154 -13.56 25.35 5.15
C GLU A 154 -13.33 23.89 4.67
N TYR A 155 -12.32 23.21 5.21
CA TYR A 155 -12.02 21.80 4.92
C TYR A 155 -12.57 20.81 5.96
N LYS A 156 -13.43 21.26 6.86
CA LYS A 156 -14.04 20.40 7.88
C LYS A 156 -14.81 19.24 7.23
N GLY A 157 -14.52 18.02 7.66
CA GLY A 157 -15.07 16.77 7.13
C GLY A 157 -14.50 16.33 5.78
N MET A 158 -13.57 17.09 5.19
CA MET A 158 -13.04 16.83 3.85
C MET A 158 -11.70 16.09 3.84
N VAL A 159 -10.93 16.20 4.93
CA VAL A 159 -9.55 15.69 5.01
C VAL A 159 -9.53 14.25 5.50
N GLY A 160 -8.86 13.38 4.76
CA GLY A 160 -8.57 12.01 5.16
C GLY A 160 -7.09 11.70 5.14
N TYR A 161 -6.66 10.80 6.02
CA TYR A 161 -5.32 10.22 6.04
C TYR A 161 -5.37 8.80 6.58
N LEU A 162 -4.53 7.90 6.04
CA LEU A 162 -4.54 6.52 6.53
C LEU A 162 -4.05 6.45 7.97
N ASP A 163 -4.58 5.51 8.76
CA ASP A 163 -4.23 5.37 10.18
C ASP A 163 -2.72 5.12 10.37
N PRO A 164 -1.96 6.08 10.92
CA PRO A 164 -0.51 6.01 11.06
C PRO A 164 -0.03 4.87 11.97
N SER A 165 -0.90 4.32 12.82
CA SER A 165 -0.56 3.22 13.72
C SER A 165 -0.40 1.86 13.02
N SER A 166 -0.85 1.74 11.77
CA SER A 166 -0.83 0.47 11.03
C SER A 166 -0.50 0.62 9.53
N ALA A 167 -0.93 1.69 8.88
CA ALA A 167 -0.69 1.90 7.46
C ALA A 167 0.60 2.70 7.24
N PHE A 168 1.49 2.21 6.35
CA PHE A 168 2.73 2.92 6.04
C PHE A 168 2.48 4.30 5.42
N VAL A 169 1.47 4.45 4.55
CA VAL A 169 1.08 5.77 4.00
C VAL A 169 0.75 6.76 5.11
N GLY A 170 0.02 6.28 6.13
CA GLY A 170 -0.33 7.09 7.30
C GLY A 170 0.90 7.54 8.08
N TYR A 171 1.84 6.61 8.29
CA TYR A 171 3.09 6.93 8.98
C TYR A 171 3.98 7.87 8.16
N ALA A 172 4.12 7.64 6.85
CA ALA A 172 4.80 8.56 5.93
C ALA A 172 4.15 9.94 5.92
N GLY A 173 2.81 9.99 5.99
CA GLY A 173 2.01 11.19 6.24
C GLY A 173 2.43 11.95 7.48
N ALA A 174 2.54 11.23 8.59
CA ALA A 174 2.96 11.84 9.84
C ALA A 174 4.41 12.34 9.81
N VAL A 175 5.33 11.62 9.17
CA VAL A 175 6.71 12.08 8.97
C VAL A 175 6.75 13.35 8.11
N ALA A 176 5.97 13.41 7.04
CA ALA A 176 5.90 14.56 6.14
C ALA A 176 5.39 15.81 6.86
N VAL A 177 4.25 15.68 7.55
CA VAL A 177 3.67 16.74 8.39
C VAL A 177 4.67 17.17 9.46
N ASN A 178 5.25 16.22 10.20
CA ASN A 178 6.16 16.55 11.29
C ASN A 178 7.35 17.39 10.80
N ARG A 179 7.98 16.98 9.70
CA ARG A 179 9.09 17.71 9.08
C ARG A 179 8.64 19.10 8.59
N ALA A 180 7.49 19.18 7.93
CA ALA A 180 6.94 20.45 7.44
C ALA A 180 6.65 21.43 8.59
N MET A 181 6.26 20.93 9.76
CA MET A 181 5.99 21.73 10.96
C MET A 181 7.24 22.01 11.81
N GLY A 182 8.44 21.68 11.32
CA GLY A 182 9.71 21.96 11.99
C GLY A 182 10.22 20.85 12.93
N GLY A 183 9.60 19.68 12.91
CA GLY A 183 10.05 18.49 13.64
C GLY A 183 11.16 17.72 12.94
N SER A 184 11.60 16.64 13.59
CA SER A 184 12.60 15.69 13.06
C SER A 184 12.18 14.26 13.36
N LEU A 185 12.89 13.25 12.85
CA LEU A 185 12.61 11.85 13.20
C LEU A 185 12.83 11.57 14.71
N GLU A 186 13.59 12.41 15.39
CA GLU A 186 13.83 12.33 16.85
C GLU A 186 12.82 13.17 17.66
N ASN A 187 12.09 14.07 17.01
CA ASN A 187 11.11 14.93 17.66
C ASN A 187 9.83 15.02 16.83
N PHE A 188 8.80 14.31 17.28
CA PHE A 188 7.46 14.30 16.67
C PHE A 188 6.46 15.27 17.30
N ASP A 189 6.87 16.11 18.27
CA ASP A 189 5.96 17.06 18.91
C ASP A 189 5.23 17.95 17.89
N PRO A 190 5.90 18.54 16.88
CA PRO A 190 5.21 19.39 15.90
C PRO A 190 4.17 18.63 15.08
N GLY A 191 4.46 17.40 14.66
CA GLY A 191 3.53 16.55 13.94
C GLY A 191 2.33 16.11 14.78
N ILE A 192 2.57 15.69 16.02
CA ILE A 192 1.50 15.30 16.96
C ILE A 192 0.57 16.49 17.24
N ASP A 193 1.12 17.68 17.48
CA ASP A 193 0.31 18.88 17.70
C ASP A 193 -0.47 19.30 16.45
N TYR A 194 0.09 19.11 15.25
CA TYR A 194 -0.66 19.30 14.01
C TYR A 194 -1.86 18.37 13.92
N PHE A 195 -1.70 17.06 14.15
CA PHE A 195 -2.83 16.14 14.07
C PHE A 195 -3.88 16.39 15.16
N LYS A 196 -3.48 16.84 16.36
CA LYS A 196 -4.40 17.30 17.41
C LYS A 196 -5.23 18.50 16.93
N LYS A 197 -4.61 19.48 16.27
CA LYS A 197 -5.33 20.62 15.67
C LYS A 197 -6.25 20.17 14.54
N LEU A 198 -5.80 19.25 13.69
CA LEU A 198 -6.58 18.73 12.57
C LEU A 198 -7.88 18.05 13.03
N LYS A 199 -7.95 17.51 14.26
CA LYS A 199 -9.21 16.95 14.81
C LYS A 199 -10.38 17.93 14.78
N ALA A 200 -10.12 19.25 14.86
CA ALA A 200 -11.19 20.26 14.74
C ALA A 200 -11.91 20.23 13.38
N ASN A 201 -11.26 19.65 12.37
CA ASN A 201 -11.80 19.45 11.02
C ASN A 201 -12.39 18.04 10.80
N ASP A 202 -12.64 17.26 11.86
CA ASP A 202 -13.27 15.94 11.79
C ASP A 202 -12.66 15.00 10.71
N PRO A 203 -11.34 14.71 10.77
CA PRO A 203 -10.66 14.00 9.71
C PRO A 203 -11.12 12.54 9.61
N ILE A 204 -11.16 12.02 8.39
CA ILE A 204 -11.54 10.63 8.10
C ILE A 204 -10.27 9.76 8.14
N VAL A 205 -10.19 8.82 9.09
CA VAL A 205 -8.96 8.03 9.35
C VAL A 205 -9.14 6.54 9.04
N PRO A 206 -9.13 6.12 7.76
CA PRO A 206 -9.27 4.72 7.38
C PRO A 206 -7.98 3.93 7.60
N LYS A 207 -8.11 2.62 7.85
CA LYS A 207 -6.95 1.71 7.97
C LYS A 207 -6.44 1.16 6.64
N GLN A 208 -7.26 1.25 5.59
CA GLN A 208 -6.98 0.70 4.26
C GLN A 208 -6.98 1.79 3.20
N THR A 209 -6.41 1.47 2.04
CA THR A 209 -6.44 2.35 0.86
C THR A 209 -7.85 2.89 0.62
N SER A 210 -7.94 4.18 0.33
CA SER A 210 -9.21 4.92 0.22
C SER A 210 -9.38 5.60 -1.13
N TYR A 211 -8.71 5.09 -2.16
CA TYR A 211 -8.79 5.62 -3.52
C TYR A 211 -10.22 5.80 -4.04
N ALA A 212 -11.05 4.77 -3.92
CA ALA A 212 -12.44 4.81 -4.39
C ALA A 212 -13.26 5.87 -3.65
N ARG A 213 -12.94 6.13 -2.39
CA ARG A 213 -13.61 7.13 -1.53
C ARG A 213 -13.21 8.55 -1.93
N VAL A 214 -12.01 8.75 -2.47
CA VAL A 214 -11.63 10.02 -3.10
C VAL A 214 -12.40 10.22 -4.40
N LEU A 215 -12.45 9.21 -5.27
CA LEU A 215 -13.17 9.31 -6.54
C LEU A 215 -14.68 9.53 -6.36
N SER A 216 -15.29 8.91 -5.35
CA SER A 216 -16.72 9.12 -5.03
C SER A 216 -17.01 10.47 -4.38
N GLY A 217 -15.98 11.19 -3.94
CA GLY A 217 -16.11 12.45 -3.20
C GLY A 217 -16.38 12.29 -1.70
N GLU A 218 -16.39 11.06 -1.17
CA GLU A 218 -16.53 10.80 0.27
C GLU A 218 -15.32 11.32 1.08
N ILE A 219 -14.13 11.28 0.48
CA ILE A 219 -12.91 11.92 1.02
C ILE A 219 -12.39 12.91 -0.04
N PRO A 220 -12.83 14.19 -0.02
CA PRO A 220 -12.38 15.18 -0.99
C PRO A 220 -10.86 15.39 -1.03
N ILE A 221 -10.18 15.33 0.12
CA ILE A 221 -8.73 15.53 0.22
C ILE A 221 -8.11 14.35 0.98
N LEU A 222 -7.32 13.52 0.31
CA LEU A 222 -6.61 12.40 0.94
C LEU A 222 -5.10 12.66 0.96
N LEU A 223 -4.47 12.48 2.13
CA LEU A 223 -3.02 12.35 2.22
C LEU A 223 -2.61 10.99 1.62
N ASP A 224 -2.07 11.02 0.40
CA ASP A 224 -1.72 9.84 -0.38
C ASP A 224 -0.54 10.12 -1.32
N TYR A 225 -0.14 9.14 -2.11
CA TYR A 225 0.94 9.29 -3.08
C TYR A 225 0.48 9.82 -4.45
N ASP A 226 1.41 10.49 -5.12
CA ASP A 226 1.25 11.05 -6.45
C ASP A 226 0.70 10.06 -7.49
N PHE A 227 1.17 8.82 -7.49
CA PHE A 227 0.71 7.81 -8.44
C PHE A 227 -0.80 7.52 -8.37
N ASN A 228 -1.44 7.62 -7.20
CA ASN A 228 -2.89 7.42 -7.08
C ASN A 228 -3.65 8.61 -7.69
N ALA A 229 -3.21 9.84 -7.43
CA ALA A 229 -3.80 11.01 -8.06
C ALA A 229 -3.61 11.01 -9.59
N TYR A 230 -2.44 10.58 -10.08
CA TYR A 230 -2.19 10.39 -11.51
C TYR A 230 -3.04 9.29 -12.12
N ARG A 231 -3.27 8.18 -11.41
CA ARG A 231 -4.24 7.16 -11.83
C ARG A 231 -5.63 7.77 -12.00
N GLY A 232 -6.11 8.50 -11.00
CA GLY A 232 -7.41 9.16 -11.06
C GLY A 232 -7.53 10.13 -12.23
N LYS A 233 -6.50 10.95 -12.46
CA LYS A 233 -6.46 11.95 -13.52
C LYS A 233 -6.35 11.34 -14.92
N TYR A 234 -5.41 10.42 -15.12
CA TYR A 234 -5.02 9.98 -16.46
C TYR A 234 -5.67 8.68 -16.90
N LYS A 235 -5.91 7.71 -16.00
CA LYS A 235 -6.60 6.46 -16.32
C LYS A 235 -8.11 6.61 -16.15
N ASP A 236 -8.56 7.12 -15.00
CA ASP A 236 -10.00 7.18 -14.68
C ASP A 236 -10.68 8.47 -15.14
N LYS A 237 -9.90 9.43 -15.67
CA LYS A 237 -10.38 10.73 -16.21
C LYS A 237 -11.21 11.54 -15.22
N ALA A 238 -10.97 11.37 -13.92
CA ALA A 238 -11.62 12.14 -12.87
C ALA A 238 -11.03 13.56 -12.79
N ASN A 239 -11.84 14.53 -12.32
CA ASN A 239 -11.40 15.91 -12.10
C ASN A 239 -10.62 16.05 -10.80
N VAL A 240 -9.47 15.38 -10.75
CA VAL A 240 -8.61 15.30 -9.56
C VAL A 240 -7.26 15.97 -9.81
N GLU A 241 -6.58 16.31 -8.72
CA GLU A 241 -5.26 16.92 -8.73
C GLU A 241 -4.36 16.32 -7.65
N PHE A 242 -3.05 16.29 -7.95
CA PHE A 242 -2.03 16.01 -6.95
C PHE A 242 -1.35 17.32 -6.55
N VAL A 243 -1.21 17.56 -5.25
CA VAL A 243 -0.50 18.73 -4.73
C VAL A 243 0.66 18.30 -3.84
N ILE A 244 1.85 18.84 -4.13
CA ILE A 244 2.99 18.81 -3.21
C ILE A 244 2.91 20.06 -2.33
N PRO A 245 2.71 19.93 -1.00
CA PRO A 245 2.55 21.08 -0.13
C PRO A 245 3.72 22.05 -0.19
N ALA A 246 3.45 23.35 -0.02
CA ALA A 246 4.43 24.42 -0.14
C ALA A 246 5.61 24.27 0.83
N GLU A 247 5.37 23.78 2.04
CA GLU A 247 6.39 23.50 3.06
C GLU A 247 7.27 22.29 2.70
N GLY A 248 6.83 21.48 1.73
CA GLY A 248 7.48 20.26 1.29
C GLY A 248 6.88 18.99 1.86
N THR A 249 7.47 17.86 1.48
CA THR A 249 6.96 16.52 1.79
C THR A 249 8.07 15.48 1.71
N VAL A 250 7.72 14.20 1.88
CA VAL A 250 8.64 13.08 1.76
C VAL A 250 8.44 12.28 0.47
N VAL A 251 9.54 11.71 -0.02
CA VAL A 251 9.53 10.59 -0.95
C VAL A 251 9.87 9.35 -0.16
N VAL A 252 9.10 8.27 -0.34
CA VAL A 252 9.33 7.02 0.37
C VAL A 252 9.25 5.80 -0.56
N PRO A 253 10.10 4.79 -0.33
CA PRO A 253 10.08 3.55 -1.07
C PRO A 253 9.08 2.54 -0.49
N TYR A 254 8.53 1.74 -1.39
CA TYR A 254 8.00 0.43 -1.06
C TYR A 254 9.02 -0.63 -1.45
N VAL A 255 9.14 -1.61 -0.57
CA VAL A 255 10.15 -2.65 -0.63
C VAL A 255 9.49 -4.02 -0.63
N MET A 256 10.23 -5.02 -1.09
CA MET A 256 9.87 -6.42 -0.95
C MET A 256 10.95 -7.22 -0.24
N SER A 257 10.51 -8.32 0.36
CA SER A 257 11.37 -9.31 1.02
C SER A 257 10.92 -10.73 0.71
N LEU A 258 11.88 -11.65 0.70
CA LEU A 258 11.61 -13.09 0.79
C LEU A 258 11.24 -13.43 2.24
N VAL A 259 10.16 -14.17 2.45
CA VAL A 259 9.73 -14.54 3.81
C VAL A 259 10.58 -15.70 4.32
N LYS A 260 11.15 -15.53 5.52
CA LYS A 260 11.96 -16.56 6.16
C LYS A 260 11.10 -17.77 6.53
N GLY A 261 11.48 -18.93 6.00
CA GLY A 261 10.74 -20.17 6.21
C GLY A 261 9.42 -20.26 5.45
N GLY A 262 9.21 -19.42 4.42
CA GLY A 262 8.04 -19.49 3.54
C GLY A 262 7.91 -20.87 2.86
N PRO A 263 6.68 -21.32 2.57
CA PRO A 263 6.41 -22.69 2.10
C PRO A 263 6.96 -23.00 0.70
N ASN A 264 7.19 -21.98 -0.15
CA ASN A 264 7.65 -22.09 -1.53
C ASN A 264 8.84 -21.15 -1.81
N PRO A 265 10.00 -21.34 -1.18
CA PRO A 265 11.12 -20.39 -1.25
C PRO A 265 11.64 -20.16 -2.67
N ASP A 266 11.67 -21.20 -3.51
CA ASP A 266 12.13 -21.06 -4.90
C ASP A 266 11.13 -20.32 -5.80
N LYS A 267 9.83 -20.45 -5.54
CA LYS A 267 8.82 -19.64 -6.23
C LYS A 267 8.89 -18.19 -5.76
N GLY A 268 9.08 -17.96 -4.46
CA GLY A 268 9.30 -16.63 -3.88
C GLY A 268 10.48 -15.91 -4.54
N LYS A 269 11.63 -16.59 -4.68
CA LYS A 269 12.81 -16.06 -5.39
C LYS A 269 12.50 -15.65 -6.83
N LYS A 270 11.85 -16.53 -7.60
CA LYS A 270 11.45 -16.23 -8.99
C LYS A 270 10.47 -15.06 -9.09
N ILE A 271 9.57 -14.91 -8.13
CA ILE A 271 8.66 -13.75 -8.06
C ILE A 271 9.46 -12.46 -7.86
N LEU A 272 10.41 -12.47 -6.92
CA LEU A 272 11.27 -11.31 -6.64
C LEU A 272 12.17 -10.95 -7.83
N ASP A 273 12.73 -11.95 -8.53
CA ASP A 273 13.46 -11.76 -9.80
C ASP A 273 12.57 -11.09 -10.85
N HIS A 274 11.35 -11.60 -11.02
CA HIS A 274 10.41 -11.05 -11.99
C HIS A 274 10.01 -9.61 -11.66
N ILE A 275 9.77 -9.29 -10.38
CA ILE A 275 9.42 -7.94 -9.93
C ILE A 275 10.53 -6.92 -10.28
N LEU A 276 11.79 -7.33 -10.23
CA LEU A 276 12.94 -6.47 -10.54
C LEU A 276 13.35 -6.50 -12.02
N SER A 277 12.82 -7.43 -12.81
CA SER A 277 13.00 -7.49 -14.27
C SER A 277 12.46 -6.25 -14.99
N ASP A 278 12.85 -6.07 -16.25
CA ASP A 278 12.34 -4.98 -17.10
C ASP A 278 10.80 -5.01 -17.21
N LYS A 279 10.21 -6.20 -17.36
CA LYS A 279 8.75 -6.37 -17.44
C LYS A 279 8.07 -5.98 -16.13
N GLY A 280 8.60 -6.41 -14.98
CA GLY A 280 8.05 -6.06 -13.67
C GLY A 280 8.14 -4.57 -13.38
N GLN A 281 9.30 -3.96 -13.63
CA GLN A 281 9.50 -2.52 -13.43
C GLN A 281 8.66 -1.66 -14.38
N ALA A 282 8.40 -2.13 -15.61
CA ALA A 282 7.54 -1.44 -16.56
C ALA A 282 6.08 -1.34 -16.08
N VAL A 283 5.56 -2.31 -15.32
CA VAL A 283 4.22 -2.22 -14.73
C VAL A 283 4.12 -1.01 -13.81
N TRP A 284 5.11 -0.82 -12.94
CA TRP A 284 5.15 0.34 -12.02
C TRP A 284 5.28 1.67 -12.76
N ALA A 285 6.15 1.73 -13.77
CA ALA A 285 6.31 2.93 -14.60
C ALA A 285 4.98 3.31 -15.30
N ASN A 286 4.29 2.34 -15.90
CA ASN A 286 3.01 2.55 -16.60
C ASN A 286 1.83 2.84 -15.65
N ALA A 287 2.04 2.68 -14.35
CA ALA A 287 1.11 3.01 -13.29
C ALA A 287 1.49 4.30 -12.54
N PHE A 288 2.37 5.12 -13.12
CA PHE A 288 2.82 6.41 -12.58
C PHE A 288 3.60 6.32 -11.27
N LEU A 289 4.11 5.14 -10.92
CA LEU A 289 5.06 4.98 -9.82
C LEU A 289 6.47 5.24 -10.35
N ARG A 290 7.40 5.63 -9.45
CA ARG A 290 8.82 5.68 -9.80
C ARG A 290 9.42 4.29 -9.63
N PRO A 291 9.68 3.52 -10.71
CA PRO A 291 10.37 2.23 -10.59
C PRO A 291 11.75 2.45 -9.98
N VAL A 292 12.24 1.47 -9.21
CA VAL A 292 13.59 1.56 -8.63
C VAL A 292 14.66 1.55 -9.74
N ARG A 293 14.37 0.85 -10.84
CA ARG A 293 15.20 0.84 -12.04
C ARG A 293 14.71 1.93 -12.99
N ALA A 294 15.37 3.09 -12.95
CA ALA A 294 14.95 4.29 -13.67
C ALA A 294 14.83 4.09 -15.19
N SER A 295 15.57 3.14 -15.77
CA SER A 295 15.50 2.76 -17.18
C SER A 295 14.12 2.26 -17.62
N ALA A 296 13.26 1.82 -16.69
CA ALA A 296 11.90 1.38 -16.99
C ALA A 296 10.91 2.54 -17.22
N MET A 297 11.27 3.77 -16.85
CA MET A 297 10.40 4.94 -17.03
C MET A 297 10.51 5.50 -18.45
N SER A 298 9.42 5.47 -19.22
CA SER A 298 9.37 6.09 -20.55
C SER A 298 9.24 7.61 -20.47
N ALA A 299 9.64 8.33 -21.53
CA ALA A 299 9.45 9.78 -21.63
C ALA A 299 7.96 10.18 -21.56
N GLU A 300 7.07 9.34 -22.12
CA GLU A 300 5.62 9.55 -22.02
C GLU A 300 5.14 9.46 -20.57
N ALA A 301 5.54 8.41 -19.84
CA ALA A 301 5.17 8.26 -18.44
C ALA A 301 5.74 9.42 -17.61
N GLN A 302 6.99 9.82 -17.83
CA GLN A 302 7.62 10.95 -17.15
C GLN A 302 6.88 12.28 -17.39
N SER A 303 6.33 12.50 -18.60
CA SER A 303 5.58 13.71 -18.93
C SER A 303 4.27 13.90 -18.14
N LYS A 304 3.80 12.85 -17.45
CA LYS A 304 2.58 12.89 -16.62
C LYS A 304 2.83 13.38 -15.20
N PHE A 305 4.08 13.41 -14.75
CA PHE A 305 4.44 13.87 -13.42
C PHE A 305 4.40 15.39 -13.35
N LEU A 306 4.17 15.94 -12.16
CA LEU A 306 4.40 17.36 -11.88
C LEU A 306 5.82 17.79 -12.30
N PRO A 307 6.03 19.07 -12.61
CA PRO A 307 7.37 19.58 -12.94
C PRO A 307 8.41 19.27 -11.88
N ALA A 308 9.67 19.07 -12.29
CA ALA A 308 10.77 18.79 -11.37
C ALA A 308 10.95 19.84 -10.26
N SER A 309 10.57 21.11 -10.53
CA SER A 309 10.57 22.19 -9.54
C SER A 309 9.65 21.93 -8.35
N GLU A 310 8.53 21.24 -8.57
CA GLU A 310 7.61 20.84 -7.48
C GLU A 310 8.24 19.72 -6.64
N TYR A 311 8.82 18.73 -7.30
CA TYR A 311 9.52 17.63 -6.65
C TYR A 311 10.81 18.05 -5.92
N ALA A 312 11.35 19.23 -6.19
CA ALA A 312 12.47 19.77 -5.43
C ALA A 312 12.15 19.91 -3.92
N ARG A 313 10.87 20.03 -3.56
CA ARG A 313 10.40 20.09 -2.15
C ARG A 313 10.01 18.73 -1.57
N ALA A 314 10.01 17.66 -2.37
CA ALA A 314 9.82 16.29 -1.91
C ALA A 314 11.17 15.63 -1.67
N LYS A 315 11.48 15.27 -0.42
CA LYS A 315 12.82 14.79 -0.03
C LYS A 315 12.77 13.38 0.57
N PRO A 316 13.79 12.54 0.33
CA PRO A 316 13.95 11.35 1.15
C PRO A 316 14.24 11.74 2.62
N VAL A 317 14.11 10.76 3.50
CA VAL A 317 14.53 10.81 4.90
C VAL A 317 15.50 9.65 5.17
N ASP A 318 16.13 9.65 6.35
CA ASP A 318 16.84 8.46 6.81
C ASP A 318 15.82 7.35 7.10
N TYR A 319 15.73 6.35 6.21
CA TYR A 319 14.76 5.27 6.35
C TYR A 319 15.06 4.32 7.51
N GLY A 320 16.35 4.18 7.89
CA GLY A 320 16.76 3.42 9.07
C GLY A 320 16.26 4.07 10.34
N MET A 321 16.49 5.37 10.47
CA MET A 321 15.98 6.15 11.60
C MET A 321 14.44 6.21 11.59
N MET A 322 13.82 6.37 10.42
CA MET A 322 12.36 6.31 10.26
C MET A 322 11.79 4.98 10.75
N ALA A 323 12.45 3.85 10.48
CA ALA A 323 12.04 2.56 11.02
C ALA A 323 12.19 2.50 12.54
N LYS A 324 13.35 2.93 13.04
CA LYS A 324 13.71 2.87 14.47
C LYS A 324 12.72 3.61 15.37
N VAL A 325 12.23 4.78 14.94
CA VAL A 325 11.35 5.64 15.75
C VAL A 325 9.86 5.38 15.54
N GLN A 326 9.50 4.47 14.64
CA GLN A 326 8.11 4.25 14.25
C GLN A 326 7.23 3.74 15.39
N ASP A 327 7.72 2.80 16.20
CA ASP A 327 6.94 2.21 17.30
C ASP A 327 6.67 3.25 18.42
N ASP A 328 7.65 4.11 18.72
CA ASP A 328 7.48 5.22 19.67
C ASP A 328 6.49 6.26 19.15
N PHE A 329 6.61 6.67 17.88
CA PHE A 329 5.63 7.56 17.24
C PHE A 329 4.22 6.94 17.30
N LYS A 330 4.09 5.65 16.96
CA LYS A 330 2.80 4.95 16.97
C LYS A 330 2.15 5.02 18.35
N LYS A 331 2.91 4.77 19.42
CA LYS A 331 2.40 4.89 20.79
C LYS A 331 1.90 6.29 21.07
N ARG A 332 2.72 7.31 20.78
CA ARG A 332 2.35 8.72 20.98
C ARG A 332 1.11 9.13 20.20
N TYR A 333 1.00 8.73 18.94
CA TYR A 333 -0.19 9.01 18.13
C TYR A 333 -1.47 8.39 18.75
N LEU A 334 -1.38 7.15 19.24
CA LEU A 334 -2.52 6.49 19.89
C LEU A 334 -2.90 7.16 21.22
N ASP A 335 -1.91 7.61 22.00
CA ASP A 335 -2.14 8.17 23.33
C ASP A 335 -2.55 9.66 23.30
N GLU A 336 -2.00 10.44 22.36
CA GLU A 336 -2.11 11.91 22.36
C GLU A 336 -3.04 12.47 21.28
N VAL A 337 -3.31 11.72 20.20
CA VAL A 337 -4.11 12.17 19.06
C VAL A 337 -5.43 11.42 18.96
N ARG A 338 -5.43 10.09 19.13
CA ARG A 338 -6.62 9.26 18.92
C ARG A 338 -7.73 9.49 19.94
#